data_AF-A0A2T4J9V1-F1
#
_entry.id   AF-A0A2T4J9V1-F1
#
_cell.length_a   1.000
_cell.length_b   1.000
_cell.length_c   1.000
_cell.angle_alpha   90.00
_cell.angle_beta   90.00
_cell.angle_gamma   90.00
#
_symmetry.space_group_name_H-M   'P 1'
#
loop_
_entity.id
_entity.type
_entity.pdbx_description
1 polymer ?
#
loop_
_entity_poly.entity_id
_entity_poly.type
_entity_poly.pdbx_seq_one_letter_code
_entity_poly.pdbx_strand_id
1 'polypeptide(L)'
;MTGPAKPIRRCSPRPLLLATLVLGGSAVLAGGPDAPARSPEDAAKVAAVLAPVTDFTRPEPFEARPAGAATVPALPGADAFGLPSATLGFEDRMRFELGDALFGKLWVAAPSSTRASDGLGPLYNARACRDCHIRDGRGHPPEAPDDGRVSMVLRLSLPGGAGPEGIADWLATRPDPAYGRQLQDLAAPGHPAEGRLEIAYDEVPVTLADGTGISLRKPSYAIGAPAYGPLSPGLMLSARVAPQMIGLGLLEAIPEADILAGADPDDADGDGISGRAQIVPSAETGAPMLGRFGWKAAMPTLREQAADAFGNDLGLSNPLRPAPWGDCTPAQAQCRAAPHGQDPGLRDGLEVDAESLDLVTYYTRSLGVPERRDPAAPPVLRGKALFHDLGCAGCHRPK
;
A
#
# COMPACT_ATOMS: atom_id res chain seq x y z
N MET A 1 -23.93 12.85 -82.62
CA MET A 1 -24.27 14.16 -83.19
C MET A 1 -25.03 14.94 -82.12
N THR A 2 -24.78 16.26 -82.07
CA THR A 2 -25.49 17.32 -81.30
C THR A 2 -25.46 17.27 -79.77
N GLY A 3 -24.66 18.15 -79.14
CA GLY A 3 -24.87 18.65 -77.77
C GLY A 3 -25.93 19.76 -77.74
N PRO A 4 -25.94 20.72 -76.77
CA PRO A 4 -25.35 20.75 -75.43
C PRO A 4 -26.42 20.99 -74.32
N ALA A 5 -26.07 20.76 -73.04
CA ALA A 5 -26.85 21.26 -71.90
C ALA A 5 -25.95 22.04 -70.93
N LYS A 6 -26.37 23.26 -70.60
CA LYS A 6 -25.78 24.19 -69.61
C LYS A 6 -26.81 24.42 -68.48
N PRO A 7 -26.44 25.02 -67.33
CA PRO A 7 -26.36 24.35 -66.04
C PRO A 7 -27.50 24.72 -65.07
N ILE A 8 -27.74 23.88 -64.05
CA ILE A 8 -28.57 24.23 -62.89
C ILE A 8 -27.74 24.13 -61.61
N ARG A 9 -27.92 25.13 -60.76
CA ARG A 9 -27.13 25.53 -59.58
C ARG A 9 -27.05 24.43 -58.51
N ARG A 10 -25.86 24.29 -57.92
CA ARG A 10 -25.59 23.50 -56.71
C ARG A 10 -26.21 24.16 -55.48
N CYS A 11 -27.08 23.44 -54.76
CA CYS A 11 -27.32 23.66 -53.33
C CYS A 11 -26.44 22.67 -52.56
N SER A 12 -25.62 23.14 -51.63
CA SER A 12 -24.79 22.28 -50.77
C SER A 12 -25.64 21.72 -49.61
N PRO A 13 -25.57 20.42 -49.29
CA PRO A 13 -26.01 19.95 -47.99
C PRO A 13 -24.90 20.16 -46.96
N ARG A 14 -25.23 20.86 -45.86
CA ARG A 14 -24.40 20.93 -44.65
C ARG A 14 -24.30 19.52 -44.04
N PRO A 15 -23.12 19.03 -43.63
CA PRO A 15 -23.03 17.80 -42.85
C PRO A 15 -23.52 18.09 -41.43
N LEU A 16 -24.53 17.34 -40.97
CA LEU A 16 -24.82 17.22 -39.55
C LEU A 16 -23.66 16.43 -38.92
N LEU A 17 -22.83 17.09 -38.11
CA LEU A 17 -22.00 16.39 -37.13
C LEU A 17 -22.93 15.83 -36.05
N LEU A 18 -23.10 14.51 -36.01
CA LEU A 18 -23.65 13.81 -34.87
C LEU A 18 -22.55 13.79 -33.80
N ALA A 19 -22.65 14.67 -32.81
CA ALA A 19 -21.84 14.59 -31.60
C ALA A 19 -22.34 13.39 -30.79
N THR A 20 -21.60 12.29 -30.83
CA THR A 20 -21.75 11.19 -29.86
C THR A 20 -21.30 11.70 -28.50
N LEU A 21 -22.27 12.04 -27.65
CA LEU A 21 -22.06 12.23 -26.22
C LEU A 21 -21.55 10.90 -25.65
N VAL A 22 -20.27 10.81 -25.35
CA VAL A 22 -19.74 9.78 -24.45
C VAL A 22 -20.18 10.19 -23.05
N LEU A 23 -21.32 9.67 -22.60
CA LEU A 23 -21.66 9.67 -21.18
C LEU A 23 -20.64 8.76 -20.48
N GLY A 24 -19.60 9.37 -19.91
CA GLY A 24 -18.77 8.70 -18.91
C GLY A 24 -19.68 8.28 -17.76
N GLY A 25 -19.90 6.98 -17.61
CA GLY A 25 -20.58 6.45 -16.44
C GLY A 25 -19.69 6.67 -15.23
N SER A 26 -20.04 7.64 -14.39
CA SER A 26 -19.48 7.73 -13.05
C SER A 26 -19.90 6.49 -12.27
N ALA A 27 -19.02 5.50 -12.19
CA ALA A 27 -19.17 4.45 -11.20
C ALA A 27 -19.21 5.13 -9.83
N VAL A 28 -20.32 4.98 -9.11
CA VAL A 28 -20.43 5.45 -7.73
C VAL A 28 -19.49 4.56 -6.92
N LEU A 29 -18.30 5.10 -6.61
CA LEU A 29 -17.42 4.50 -5.62
C LEU A 29 -18.18 4.50 -4.29
N ALA A 30 -18.21 3.36 -3.61
CA ALA A 30 -18.65 3.37 -2.23
C ALA A 30 -17.57 4.11 -1.45
N GLY A 31 -17.87 5.31 -0.95
CA GLY A 31 -16.93 6.06 -0.14
C GLY A 31 -16.49 5.21 1.05
N GLY A 32 -15.22 5.33 1.44
CA GLY A 32 -14.78 4.93 2.77
C GLY A 32 -15.54 5.71 3.85
N PRO A 33 -15.01 5.86 5.08
CA PRO A 33 -15.50 6.93 5.93
C PRO A 33 -15.26 8.27 5.20
N ASP A 34 -16.24 8.73 4.43
CA ASP A 34 -16.20 10.01 3.74
C ASP A 34 -15.97 11.06 4.81
N ALA A 35 -14.78 11.66 4.78
CA ALA A 35 -14.53 12.85 5.56
C ALA A 35 -15.66 13.84 5.21
N PRO A 36 -16.41 14.36 6.20
CA PRO A 36 -17.54 15.22 5.92
C PRO A 36 -17.12 16.37 5.02
N ALA A 37 -18.00 16.74 4.08
CA ALA A 37 -17.73 17.83 3.15
C ALA A 37 -17.26 19.07 3.92
N ARG A 38 -16.07 19.58 3.57
CA ARG A 38 -15.47 20.73 4.25
C ARG A 38 -16.41 21.92 4.19
N SER A 39 -16.53 22.66 5.29
CA SER A 39 -17.20 23.95 5.26
C SER A 39 -16.47 24.90 4.29
N PRO A 40 -17.13 25.91 3.70
CA PRO A 40 -16.45 26.89 2.86
C PRO A 40 -15.28 27.59 3.58
N GLU A 41 -15.41 27.81 4.90
CA GLU A 41 -14.36 28.38 5.73
C GLU A 41 -13.15 27.44 5.83
N ASP A 42 -13.38 26.14 6.05
CA ASP A 42 -12.31 25.15 6.14
C ASP A 42 -11.65 24.90 4.78
N ALA A 43 -12.43 24.92 3.70
CA ALA A 43 -11.90 24.86 2.33
C ALA A 43 -10.96 26.04 2.03
N ALA A 44 -11.32 27.25 2.45
CA ALA A 44 -10.46 28.43 2.30
C ALA A 44 -9.17 28.33 3.13
N LYS A 45 -9.25 27.81 4.37
CA LYS A 45 -8.07 27.55 5.22
C LYS A 45 -7.14 26.53 4.57
N VAL A 46 -7.68 25.42 4.08
CA VAL A 46 -6.92 24.38 3.37
C VAL A 46 -6.26 24.97 2.13
N ALA A 47 -6.99 25.70 1.29
CA ALA A 47 -6.42 26.34 0.10
C ALA A 47 -5.26 27.29 0.42
N ALA A 48 -5.35 28.05 1.52
CA ALA A 48 -4.28 28.93 1.97
C ALA A 48 -3.03 28.15 2.43
N VAL A 49 -3.22 27.01 3.12
CA VAL A 49 -2.12 26.12 3.55
C VAL A 49 -1.44 25.47 2.34
N LEU A 50 -2.24 24.98 1.38
CA LEU A 50 -1.79 24.28 0.17
C LEU A 50 -1.16 25.19 -0.90
N ALA A 51 -1.19 26.52 -0.70
CA ALA A 51 -0.62 27.45 -1.66
C ALA A 51 0.87 27.15 -1.95
N PRO A 52 1.35 27.32 -3.19
CA PRO A 52 2.73 27.06 -3.55
C PRO A 52 3.72 27.84 -2.68
N VAL A 53 4.84 27.20 -2.35
CA VAL A 53 5.93 27.84 -1.60
C VAL A 53 6.59 28.90 -2.48
N THR A 54 6.76 30.11 -1.94
CA THR A 54 7.38 31.24 -2.66
C THR A 54 8.64 31.77 -1.98
N ASP A 55 8.89 31.38 -0.73
CA ASP A 55 10.05 31.81 0.05
C ASP A 55 10.74 30.58 0.65
N PHE A 56 11.94 30.29 0.17
CA PHE A 56 12.78 29.18 0.62
C PHE A 56 13.86 29.62 1.62
N THR A 57 13.88 30.89 2.05
CA THR A 57 14.89 31.42 2.98
C THR A 57 14.53 31.18 4.45
N ARG A 58 13.33 30.68 4.72
CA ARG A 58 12.81 30.35 6.05
C ARG A 58 11.77 29.24 5.95
N PRO A 59 11.48 28.55 7.08
CA PRO A 59 10.35 27.64 7.15
C PRO A 59 9.03 28.39 6.99
N GLU A 60 8.06 27.74 6.38
CA GLU A 60 6.66 28.16 6.40
C GLU A 60 6.04 27.92 7.77
N PRO A 61 4.95 28.63 8.11
CA PRO A 61 4.19 28.37 9.32
C PRO A 61 3.84 26.87 9.44
N PHE A 62 4.15 26.31 10.62
CA PHE A 62 3.90 24.91 10.95
C PHE A 62 4.66 23.86 10.13
N GLU A 63 5.66 24.23 9.31
CA GLU A 63 6.48 23.28 8.55
C GLU A 63 7.31 22.34 9.45
N ALA A 64 7.51 22.70 10.72
CA ALA A 64 8.09 21.83 11.74
C ALA A 64 7.13 20.69 12.18
N ARG A 65 5.83 20.83 11.91
CA ARG A 65 4.74 20.00 12.43
C ARG A 65 4.01 19.27 11.28
N PRO A 66 4.62 18.23 10.69
CA PRO A 66 4.07 17.55 9.51
C PRO A 66 2.70 16.88 9.75
N ALA A 67 2.32 16.62 10.99
CA ALA A 67 0.98 16.13 11.36
C ALA A 67 0.13 17.19 12.09
N GLY A 68 0.49 18.47 11.97
CA GLY A 68 -0.15 19.56 12.71
C GLY A 68 -0.13 19.29 14.22
N ALA A 69 -1.31 19.36 14.87
CA ALA A 69 -1.45 19.08 16.29
C ALA A 69 -1.05 17.66 16.69
N ALA A 70 -1.14 16.69 15.79
CA ALA A 70 -0.81 15.28 16.02
C ALA A 70 0.70 14.98 15.94
N THR A 71 1.52 15.96 15.58
CA THR A 71 2.99 15.82 15.53
C THR A 71 3.56 15.49 16.90
N VAL A 72 4.47 14.51 16.95
CA VAL A 72 5.18 14.08 18.15
C VAL A 72 6.64 14.57 18.16
N PRO A 73 7.31 14.68 19.32
CA PRO A 73 8.72 15.04 19.38
C PRO A 73 9.60 14.07 18.58
N ALA A 74 10.67 14.58 17.96
CA ALA A 74 11.63 13.74 17.26
C ALA A 74 12.58 13.06 18.26
N LEU A 75 12.34 11.78 18.56
CA LEU A 75 13.23 11.00 19.41
C LEU A 75 14.45 10.47 18.63
N PRO A 76 15.63 10.39 19.27
CA PRO A 76 16.76 9.64 18.73
C PRO A 76 16.60 8.14 18.99
N GLY A 77 17.23 7.31 18.16
CA GLY A 77 17.37 5.87 18.42
C GLY A 77 16.19 5.02 17.94
N ALA A 78 16.04 3.85 18.56
CA ALA A 78 15.19 2.77 18.08
C ALA A 78 13.68 3.04 18.23
N ASP A 79 13.28 3.99 19.07
CA ASP A 79 11.87 4.28 19.37
C ASP A 79 11.39 5.56 18.67
N ALA A 80 12.10 5.99 17.62
CA ALA A 80 11.80 7.22 16.86
C ALA A 80 10.39 7.25 16.25
N PHE A 81 9.75 6.08 16.09
CA PHE A 81 8.48 5.92 15.39
C PHE A 81 7.38 5.25 16.21
N GLY A 82 7.63 4.93 17.49
CA GLY A 82 6.68 4.21 18.36
C GLY A 82 5.80 5.10 19.22
N LEU A 83 5.86 6.43 19.04
CA LEU A 83 5.04 7.35 19.81
C LEU A 83 3.61 7.41 19.24
N PRO A 84 2.55 7.38 20.08
CA PRO A 84 1.21 7.67 19.63
C PRO A 84 1.06 9.15 19.27
N SER A 85 0.11 9.43 18.39
CA SER A 85 -0.31 10.78 18.01
C SER A 85 -0.43 11.70 19.21
N ALA A 86 0.09 12.93 19.09
CA ALA A 86 0.05 13.91 20.17
C ALA A 86 -1.38 14.40 20.52
N THR A 87 -2.37 14.12 19.68
CA THR A 87 -3.78 14.43 19.95
C THR A 87 -4.54 13.27 20.60
N LEU A 88 -3.87 12.15 20.88
CA LEU A 88 -4.52 10.98 21.47
C LEU A 88 -4.93 11.27 22.92
N GLY A 89 -6.21 11.03 23.24
CA GLY A 89 -6.74 11.18 24.59
C GLY A 89 -6.17 10.16 25.58
N PHE A 90 -6.33 10.43 26.88
CA PHE A 90 -5.88 9.50 27.93
C PHE A 90 -6.60 8.15 27.85
N GLU A 91 -7.92 8.15 27.65
CA GLU A 91 -8.74 6.93 27.57
C GLU A 91 -8.36 6.06 26.35
N ASP A 92 -7.98 6.72 25.26
CA ASP A 92 -7.55 6.12 24.01
C ASP A 92 -6.13 5.52 24.08
N ARG A 93 -5.32 5.95 25.05
CA ARG A 93 -3.94 5.49 25.22
C ARG A 93 -3.89 3.99 25.48
N MET A 94 -4.77 3.47 26.33
CA MET A 94 -4.80 2.04 26.62
C MET A 94 -5.08 1.21 25.37
N ARG A 95 -5.97 1.69 24.48
CA ARG A 95 -6.26 1.03 23.21
C ARG A 95 -5.04 1.00 22.29
N PHE A 96 -4.29 2.10 22.23
CA PHE A 96 -3.03 2.16 21.48
C PHE A 96 -2.00 1.15 22.01
N GLU A 97 -1.75 1.10 23.32
CA GLU A 97 -0.76 0.18 23.90
C GLU A 97 -1.17 -1.30 23.73
N LEU A 98 -2.48 -1.61 23.81
CA LEU A 98 -2.99 -2.95 23.52
C LEU A 98 -2.78 -3.34 22.04
N GLY A 99 -3.02 -2.40 21.12
CA GLY A 99 -2.76 -2.60 19.71
C GLY A 99 -1.27 -2.78 19.40
N ASP A 100 -0.38 -2.03 20.06
CA ASP A 100 1.07 -2.22 19.94
C ASP A 100 1.50 -3.61 20.43
N ALA A 101 0.97 -4.03 21.59
CA ALA A 101 1.24 -5.35 22.13
C ALA A 101 0.80 -6.47 21.17
N LEU A 102 -0.35 -6.32 20.50
CA LEU A 102 -0.80 -7.24 19.46
C LEU A 102 0.04 -7.17 18.19
N PHE A 103 0.48 -5.98 17.78
CA PHE A 103 1.33 -5.77 16.61
C PHE A 103 2.72 -6.43 16.77
N GLY A 104 3.26 -6.38 17.99
CA GLY A 104 4.51 -7.05 18.37
C GLY A 104 4.36 -8.50 18.83
N LYS A 105 3.14 -9.05 18.84
CA LYS A 105 2.87 -10.40 19.36
C LYS A 105 3.47 -11.45 18.44
N LEU A 106 4.33 -12.29 19.03
CA LEU A 106 4.87 -13.47 18.36
C LEU A 106 3.82 -14.59 18.34
N TRP A 107 3.40 -14.95 17.14
CA TRP A 107 2.53 -16.10 16.89
C TRP A 107 3.35 -17.39 16.80
N VAL A 108 2.73 -18.50 17.21
CA VAL A 108 3.30 -19.85 17.18
C VAL A 108 2.37 -20.78 16.42
N ALA A 109 2.96 -21.77 15.73
CA ALA A 109 2.22 -22.73 14.94
C ALA A 109 1.29 -23.56 15.84
N ALA A 110 0.09 -23.82 15.33
CA ALA A 110 -0.89 -24.65 16.02
C ALA A 110 -0.55 -26.15 15.91
N PRO A 111 -0.90 -26.95 16.93
CA PRO A 111 -1.40 -26.54 18.24
C PRO A 111 -0.27 -26.09 19.17
N SER A 112 -0.54 -25.09 20.02
CA SER A 112 0.41 -24.67 21.06
C SER A 112 -0.17 -24.80 22.48
N SER A 113 0.70 -24.88 23.48
CA SER A 113 0.28 -24.87 24.90
C SER A 113 -0.34 -23.53 25.31
N THR A 114 -0.01 -22.45 24.59
CA THR A 114 -0.46 -21.09 24.87
C THR A 114 -1.45 -20.65 23.80
N ARG A 115 -2.72 -21.05 23.98
CA ARG A 115 -3.82 -20.74 23.04
C ARG A 115 -3.92 -19.26 22.65
N ALA A 116 -3.49 -18.36 23.53
CA ALA A 116 -3.47 -16.93 23.27
C ALA A 116 -2.53 -16.54 22.13
N SER A 117 -1.39 -17.21 21.92
CA SER A 117 -0.42 -16.92 20.84
C SER A 117 -0.48 -17.93 19.68
N ASP A 118 -1.48 -18.80 19.71
CA ASP A 118 -1.69 -19.86 18.74
C ASP A 118 -2.29 -19.35 17.43
N GLY A 119 -2.04 -20.06 16.33
CA GLY A 119 -2.66 -19.83 15.03
C GLY A 119 -1.72 -19.38 13.91
N LEU A 120 -0.40 -19.31 14.14
CA LEU A 120 0.52 -19.04 13.03
C LEU A 120 0.28 -20.08 11.93
N GLY A 121 0.07 -19.61 10.70
CA GLY A 121 -0.28 -20.47 9.59
C GLY A 121 0.83 -21.47 9.25
N PRO A 122 0.50 -22.54 8.51
CA PRO A 122 1.48 -23.58 8.18
C PRO A 122 2.59 -23.07 7.26
N LEU A 123 2.26 -22.09 6.41
CA LEU A 123 3.18 -21.33 5.56
C LEU A 123 2.99 -19.84 5.89
N TYR A 124 4.09 -19.10 6.00
CA TYR A 124 4.09 -17.69 6.41
C TYR A 124 5.36 -16.98 5.91
N ASN A 125 5.41 -15.65 6.06
CA ASN A 125 6.60 -14.82 5.82
C ASN A 125 7.17 -14.23 7.12
N ALA A 126 6.35 -14.05 8.15
CA ALA A 126 6.74 -13.49 9.45
C ALA A 126 5.93 -14.07 10.60
N ARG A 127 6.40 -13.87 11.84
CA ARG A 127 5.71 -14.35 13.05
C ARG A 127 5.07 -13.24 13.87
N ALA A 128 5.39 -11.99 13.59
CA ALA A 128 4.76 -10.79 14.11
C ALA A 128 4.82 -9.67 13.07
N CYS A 129 3.88 -8.72 13.11
CA CYS A 129 3.89 -7.56 12.21
C CYS A 129 5.19 -6.75 12.38
N ARG A 130 5.68 -6.63 13.62
CA ARG A 130 6.93 -5.93 13.96
C ARG A 130 8.19 -6.58 13.38
N ASP A 131 8.16 -7.85 12.99
CA ASP A 131 9.33 -8.50 12.36
C ASP A 131 9.59 -7.90 10.96
N CYS A 132 8.53 -7.48 10.26
CA CYS A 132 8.62 -6.79 8.98
C CYS A 132 8.71 -5.27 9.15
N HIS A 133 7.89 -4.72 10.04
CA HIS A 133 7.81 -3.28 10.33
C HIS A 133 8.74 -2.93 11.49
N ILE A 134 10.04 -2.97 11.21
CA ILE A 134 11.12 -2.91 12.20
C ILE A 134 11.01 -1.61 13.02
N ARG A 135 10.56 -1.72 14.28
CA ARG A 135 10.31 -0.57 15.18
C ARG A 135 9.38 0.48 14.55
N ASP A 136 8.30 0.00 13.92
CA ASP A 136 7.36 0.81 13.14
C ASP A 136 7.97 1.47 11.90
N GLY A 137 9.25 1.19 11.67
CA GLY A 137 10.11 1.64 10.61
C GLY A 137 9.87 0.94 9.28
N ARG A 138 10.65 1.36 8.28
CA ARG A 138 10.76 0.65 7.01
C ARG A 138 11.57 -0.63 7.17
N GLY A 139 11.15 -1.69 6.49
CA GLY A 139 11.98 -2.87 6.28
C GLY A 139 13.18 -2.60 5.37
N HIS A 140 13.91 -3.66 5.04
CA HIS A 140 15.03 -3.61 4.10
C HIS A 140 15.13 -4.92 3.30
N PRO A 141 15.67 -4.88 2.07
CA PRO A 141 16.07 -6.10 1.39
C PRO A 141 17.21 -6.80 2.16
N PRO A 142 17.42 -8.12 1.97
CA PRO A 142 18.64 -8.77 2.45
C PRO A 142 19.88 -8.15 1.77
N GLU A 143 20.94 -7.91 2.53
CA GLU A 143 22.21 -7.36 2.03
C GLU A 143 23.18 -8.47 1.62
N ALA A 144 23.13 -9.61 2.31
CA ALA A 144 23.90 -10.81 2.04
C ALA A 144 22.99 -12.02 1.72
N PRO A 145 23.50 -13.06 1.01
CA PRO A 145 22.71 -14.26 0.67
C PRO A 145 22.08 -14.96 1.88
N ASP A 146 22.76 -14.93 3.02
CA ASP A 146 22.35 -15.59 4.27
C ASP A 146 21.48 -14.71 5.17
N ASP A 147 21.25 -13.44 4.82
CA ASP A 147 20.42 -12.54 5.60
C ASP A 147 18.96 -13.01 5.64
N GLY A 148 18.31 -12.73 6.78
CA GLY A 148 16.88 -12.88 6.92
C GLY A 148 16.13 -12.03 5.90
N ARG A 149 15.11 -12.62 5.27
CA ARG A 149 14.29 -11.97 4.23
C ARG A 149 12.97 -11.41 4.76
N VAL A 150 12.76 -11.50 6.08
CA VAL A 150 11.45 -11.32 6.73
C VAL A 150 10.77 -10.00 6.37
N SER A 151 11.51 -8.89 6.23
CA SER A 151 10.90 -7.59 5.93
C SER A 151 10.66 -7.29 4.44
N MET A 152 10.77 -8.31 3.57
CA MET A 152 10.54 -8.22 2.12
C MET A 152 9.77 -9.43 1.59
N VAL A 153 8.65 -9.18 0.92
CA VAL A 153 7.80 -10.24 0.34
C VAL A 153 7.86 -10.23 -1.18
N LEU A 154 7.59 -11.39 -1.79
CA LEU A 154 7.48 -11.55 -3.25
C LEU A 154 6.04 -11.84 -3.64
N ARG A 155 5.34 -10.83 -4.19
CA ARG A 155 3.98 -11.01 -4.73
C ARG A 155 4.05 -11.74 -6.07
N LEU A 156 3.11 -12.67 -6.26
CA LEU A 156 2.99 -13.57 -7.40
C LEU A 156 1.70 -13.31 -8.14
N SER A 157 1.75 -13.38 -9.47
CA SER A 157 0.55 -13.28 -10.30
C SER A 157 0.78 -13.87 -11.69
N LEU A 158 -0.30 -14.33 -12.31
CA LEU A 158 -0.34 -14.69 -13.72
C LEU A 158 -1.24 -13.73 -14.47
N PRO A 159 -0.94 -13.42 -15.74
CA PRO A 159 -1.85 -12.63 -16.56
C PRO A 159 -3.18 -13.36 -16.79
N GLY A 160 -4.25 -12.58 -16.93
CA GLY A 160 -5.60 -13.05 -17.21
C GLY A 160 -6.46 -13.25 -15.95
N GLY A 161 -7.62 -13.87 -16.13
CA GLY A 161 -8.68 -13.93 -15.12
C GLY A 161 -9.80 -12.93 -15.41
N ALA A 162 -10.81 -12.89 -14.54
CA ALA A 162 -11.86 -11.88 -14.59
C ALA A 162 -11.44 -10.64 -13.79
N GLY A 163 -11.75 -9.46 -14.30
CA GLY A 163 -11.70 -8.26 -13.49
C GLY A 163 -12.87 -8.23 -12.49
N PRO A 164 -12.70 -7.57 -11.33
CA PRO A 164 -13.81 -7.28 -10.44
C PRO A 164 -14.86 -6.42 -11.16
N GLU A 165 -16.13 -6.67 -10.85
CA GLU A 165 -17.23 -5.88 -11.39
C GLU A 165 -17.11 -4.41 -10.99
N GLY A 166 -17.46 -3.50 -11.91
CA GLY A 166 -17.47 -2.06 -11.62
C GLY A 166 -16.10 -1.36 -11.68
N ILE A 167 -15.03 -2.03 -12.10
CA ILE A 167 -13.68 -1.42 -12.24
C ILE A 167 -13.21 -1.56 -13.69
N ALA A 168 -13.32 -0.46 -14.46
CA ALA A 168 -13.08 -0.46 -15.90
C ALA A 168 -11.61 -0.71 -16.30
N ASP A 169 -10.67 -0.06 -15.63
CA ASP A 169 -9.24 -0.10 -15.98
C ASP A 169 -8.48 -1.25 -15.30
N TRP A 170 -9.19 -2.29 -14.87
CA TRP A 170 -8.58 -3.39 -14.15
C TRP A 170 -7.65 -4.23 -15.05
N LEU A 171 -6.38 -4.27 -14.70
CA LEU A 171 -5.42 -5.18 -15.31
C LEU A 171 -5.63 -6.58 -14.72
N ALA A 172 -6.38 -7.41 -15.46
CA ALA A 172 -6.73 -8.76 -15.01
C ALA A 172 -5.50 -9.62 -14.73
N THR A 173 -5.36 -10.00 -13.46
CA THR A 173 -4.38 -10.99 -12.99
C THR A 173 -5.07 -12.02 -12.12
N ARG A 174 -4.51 -13.22 -12.07
CA ARG A 174 -4.96 -14.32 -11.23
C ARG A 174 -3.81 -14.87 -10.38
N PRO A 175 -4.09 -15.48 -9.21
CA PRO A 175 -3.07 -16.18 -8.45
C PRO A 175 -2.43 -17.32 -9.25
N ASP A 176 -1.21 -17.67 -8.88
CA ASP A 176 -0.60 -18.93 -9.29
C ASP A 176 -1.40 -20.11 -8.69
N PRO A 177 -1.72 -21.15 -9.47
CA PRO A 177 -2.52 -22.28 -8.99
C PRO A 177 -1.83 -23.13 -7.91
N ALA A 178 -0.49 -23.12 -7.84
CA ALA A 178 0.28 -23.84 -6.84
C ALA A 178 0.76 -22.92 -5.70
N TYR A 179 1.15 -21.70 -6.03
CA TYR A 179 1.85 -20.76 -5.13
C TYR A 179 1.02 -19.53 -4.69
N GLY A 180 -0.24 -19.43 -5.11
CA GLY A 180 -1.12 -18.36 -4.65
C GLY A 180 -0.71 -16.97 -5.16
N ARG A 181 -0.82 -15.97 -4.28
CA ARG A 181 -0.63 -14.54 -4.56
C ARG A 181 0.67 -14.00 -3.98
N GLN A 182 1.34 -14.75 -3.11
CA GLN A 182 2.57 -14.37 -2.43
C GLN A 182 3.38 -15.60 -2.08
N LEU A 183 4.67 -15.57 -2.39
CA LEU A 183 5.59 -16.64 -1.99
C LEU A 183 5.70 -16.69 -0.46
N GLN A 184 5.37 -17.83 0.13
CA GLN A 184 5.55 -18.13 1.55
C GLN A 184 6.90 -18.83 1.77
N ASP A 185 7.91 -18.07 2.17
CA ASP A 185 9.31 -18.51 2.25
C ASP A 185 9.68 -19.13 3.62
N LEU A 186 8.75 -19.14 4.58
CA LEU A 186 8.86 -19.86 5.84
C LEU A 186 7.70 -20.86 6.01
N ALA A 187 7.92 -21.85 6.86
CA ALA A 187 6.95 -22.89 7.16
C ALA A 187 7.00 -23.34 8.61
N ALA A 188 5.88 -23.84 9.10
CA ALA A 188 5.77 -24.51 10.40
C ALA A 188 6.43 -25.90 10.34
N PRO A 189 6.85 -26.47 11.49
CA PRO A 189 7.40 -27.82 11.52
C PRO A 189 6.48 -28.84 10.85
N GLY A 190 7.06 -29.67 9.97
CA GLY A 190 6.30 -30.66 9.20
C GLY A 190 5.78 -30.19 7.83
N HIS A 191 5.99 -28.92 7.48
CA HIS A 191 5.65 -28.37 6.16
C HIS A 191 6.90 -27.86 5.43
N PRO A 192 7.01 -28.06 4.10
CA PRO A 192 8.02 -27.37 3.31
C PRO A 192 7.59 -25.92 3.05
N ALA A 193 8.51 -24.96 3.15
CA ALA A 193 8.28 -23.62 2.61
C ALA A 193 8.06 -23.71 1.09
N GLU A 194 7.36 -22.74 0.50
CA GLU A 194 7.04 -22.77 -0.93
C GLU A 194 8.27 -22.68 -1.82
N GLY A 195 9.28 -21.96 -1.34
CA GLY A 195 10.55 -21.75 -2.00
C GLY A 195 11.33 -20.66 -1.26
N ARG A 196 12.37 -20.14 -1.89
CA ARG A 196 13.21 -19.08 -1.35
C ARG A 196 13.21 -17.89 -2.30
N LEU A 197 12.99 -16.68 -1.77
CA LEU A 197 13.28 -15.46 -2.53
C LEU A 197 14.79 -15.35 -2.79
N GLU A 198 15.16 -15.34 -4.07
CA GLU A 198 16.52 -15.09 -4.52
C GLU A 198 16.62 -13.70 -5.15
N ILE A 199 17.68 -12.98 -4.80
CA ILE A 199 17.97 -11.64 -5.33
C ILE A 199 19.39 -11.68 -5.89
N ALA A 200 19.54 -11.30 -7.16
CA ALA A 200 20.84 -11.02 -7.76
C ALA A 200 20.90 -9.56 -8.18
N TYR A 201 22.07 -8.95 -8.07
CA TYR A 201 22.29 -7.55 -8.44
C TYR A 201 23.31 -7.46 -9.57
N ASP A 202 22.94 -6.73 -10.62
CA ASP A 202 23.88 -6.27 -11.63
C ASP A 202 24.33 -4.85 -11.29
N GLU A 203 25.63 -4.59 -11.38
CA GLU A 203 26.22 -3.26 -11.22
C GLU A 203 26.15 -2.49 -12.56
N VAL A 204 25.53 -1.30 -12.52
CA VAL A 204 25.33 -0.44 -13.68
C VAL A 204 26.14 0.84 -13.47
N PRO A 205 27.27 1.02 -14.16
CA PRO A 205 28.07 2.22 -14.02
C PRO A 205 27.33 3.42 -14.60
N VAL A 206 27.32 4.53 -13.85
CA VAL A 206 26.72 5.81 -14.25
C VAL A 206 27.74 6.92 -14.00
N THR A 207 27.88 7.82 -14.97
CA THR A 207 28.67 9.05 -14.81
C THR A 207 27.72 10.20 -14.56
N LEU A 208 27.89 10.89 -13.43
CA LEU A 208 27.13 12.07 -13.08
C LEU A 208 27.57 13.27 -13.94
N ALA A 209 26.77 14.34 -13.94
CA ALA A 209 27.01 15.52 -14.78
C ALA A 209 28.35 16.23 -14.48
N ASP A 210 28.91 16.06 -13.28
CA ASP A 210 30.21 16.59 -12.87
C ASP A 210 31.40 15.66 -13.23
N GLY A 211 31.13 14.52 -13.88
CA GLY A 211 32.13 13.50 -14.23
C GLY A 211 32.35 12.44 -13.16
N THR A 212 31.69 12.51 -12.00
CA THR A 212 31.80 11.49 -10.96
C THR A 212 31.22 10.16 -11.43
N GLY A 213 32.03 9.10 -11.39
CA GLY A 213 31.57 7.73 -11.64
C GLY A 213 30.96 7.10 -10.40
N ILE A 214 29.72 6.65 -10.50
CA ILE A 214 29.03 5.83 -9.48
C ILE A 214 28.60 4.49 -10.11
N SER A 215 28.20 3.54 -9.27
CA SER A 215 27.58 2.29 -9.73
C SER A 215 26.22 2.13 -9.08
N LEU A 216 25.20 1.88 -9.89
CA LEU A 216 23.84 1.60 -9.44
C LEU A 216 23.62 0.09 -9.40
N ARG A 217 22.89 -0.39 -8.40
CA ARG A 217 22.48 -1.80 -8.34
C ARG A 217 21.14 -2.00 -9.01
N LYS A 218 21.09 -2.88 -10.00
CA LYS A 218 19.86 -3.34 -10.64
C LYS A 218 19.49 -4.73 -10.10
N PRO A 219 18.43 -4.87 -9.28
CA PRO A 219 18.01 -6.17 -8.78
C PRO A 219 17.31 -7.02 -9.86
N SER A 220 17.49 -8.33 -9.76
CA SER A 220 16.69 -9.35 -10.41
C SER A 220 16.21 -10.35 -9.34
N TYR A 221 15.00 -10.89 -9.53
CA TYR A 221 14.33 -11.73 -8.54
C TYR A 221 14.03 -13.10 -9.12
N ALA A 222 14.21 -14.14 -8.31
CA ALA A 222 13.86 -15.51 -8.65
C ALA A 222 13.28 -16.26 -7.43
N ILE A 223 12.67 -17.41 -7.69
CA ILE A 223 12.20 -18.34 -6.66
C ILE A 223 13.10 -19.58 -6.72
N GLY A 224 13.94 -19.73 -5.71
CA GLY A 224 14.80 -20.89 -5.53
C GLY A 224 14.08 -22.05 -4.87
N ALA A 225 14.46 -23.28 -5.22
CA ALA A 225 13.96 -24.52 -4.63
C ALA A 225 12.41 -24.60 -4.47
N PRO A 226 11.63 -24.41 -5.55
CA PRO A 226 10.18 -24.50 -5.49
C PRO A 226 9.70 -25.87 -4.99
N ALA A 227 8.89 -25.91 -3.92
CA ALA A 227 8.51 -27.15 -3.23
C ALA A 227 7.18 -27.78 -3.69
N TYR A 228 6.36 -27.05 -4.44
CA TYR A 228 5.00 -27.44 -4.84
C TYR A 228 4.84 -27.64 -6.35
N GLY A 229 5.96 -27.96 -7.04
CA GLY A 229 5.99 -28.22 -8.46
C GLY A 229 6.70 -27.13 -9.27
N PRO A 230 6.68 -27.21 -10.61
CA PRO A 230 7.26 -26.17 -11.45
C PRO A 230 6.48 -24.86 -11.34
N LEU A 231 7.19 -23.73 -11.39
CA LEU A 231 6.58 -22.40 -11.47
C LEU A 231 5.76 -22.27 -12.76
N SER A 232 4.60 -21.62 -12.69
CA SER A 232 3.75 -21.44 -13.87
C SER A 232 4.43 -20.61 -14.97
N PRO A 233 4.27 -20.96 -16.24
CA PRO A 233 4.73 -20.13 -17.35
C PRO A 233 4.09 -18.73 -17.30
N GLY A 234 4.92 -17.69 -17.43
CA GLY A 234 4.46 -16.30 -17.38
C GLY A 234 4.20 -15.76 -15.97
N LEU A 235 4.69 -16.45 -14.93
CA LEU A 235 4.66 -15.96 -13.55
C LEU A 235 5.33 -14.58 -13.46
N MET A 236 4.58 -13.60 -12.99
CA MET A 236 5.03 -12.24 -12.74
C MET A 236 5.41 -12.09 -11.26
N LEU A 237 6.57 -11.48 -11.03
CA LEU A 237 7.13 -11.26 -9.69
C LEU A 237 7.11 -9.77 -9.34
N SER A 238 6.66 -9.43 -8.14
CA SER A 238 6.71 -8.07 -7.60
C SER A 238 7.23 -8.10 -6.18
N ALA A 239 8.51 -7.74 -6.02
CA ALA A 239 9.14 -7.69 -4.71
C ALA A 239 8.74 -6.40 -3.97
N ARG A 240 8.45 -6.51 -2.66
CA ARG A 240 7.92 -5.41 -1.83
C ARG A 240 8.56 -5.44 -0.45
N VAL A 241 9.18 -4.33 -0.06
CA VAL A 241 9.72 -4.14 1.30
C VAL A 241 8.63 -3.57 2.20
N ALA A 242 8.58 -3.97 3.48
CA ALA A 242 7.60 -3.43 4.42
C ALA A 242 7.70 -1.89 4.53
N PRO A 243 6.61 -1.13 4.30
CA PRO A 243 6.62 0.32 4.43
C PRO A 243 6.67 0.76 5.90
N GLN A 244 7.02 2.03 6.10
CA GLN A 244 6.96 2.71 7.39
C GLN A 244 5.50 2.85 7.88
N MET A 245 5.28 2.76 9.20
CA MET A 245 3.94 2.76 9.81
C MET A 245 3.42 4.12 10.31
N ILE A 246 4.28 5.13 10.48
CA ILE A 246 3.87 6.44 11.01
C ILE A 246 2.97 7.21 10.03
N GLY A 247 1.99 7.95 10.56
CA GLY A 247 1.17 8.86 9.76
C GLY A 247 0.15 8.20 8.83
N LEU A 248 0.02 6.87 8.84
CA LEU A 248 -0.92 6.16 7.98
C LEU A 248 -2.37 6.57 8.22
N GLY A 249 -2.76 6.87 9.46
CA GLY A 249 -4.10 7.40 9.76
C GLY A 249 -4.36 8.78 9.16
N LEU A 250 -3.32 9.61 9.00
CA LEU A 250 -3.44 10.91 8.32
C LEU A 250 -3.65 10.72 6.81
N LEU A 251 -2.98 9.74 6.21
CA LEU A 251 -3.19 9.36 4.81
C LEU A 251 -4.59 8.77 4.58
N GLU A 252 -5.08 7.97 5.52
CA GLU A 252 -6.46 7.45 5.49
C GLU A 252 -7.49 8.60 5.56
N ALA A 253 -7.20 9.64 6.33
CA ALA A 253 -8.08 10.79 6.52
C ALA A 253 -8.11 11.78 5.34
N ILE A 254 -7.25 11.62 4.32
CA ILE A 254 -7.31 12.45 3.11
C ILE A 254 -8.62 12.14 2.36
N PRO A 255 -9.49 13.12 2.08
CA PRO A 255 -10.71 12.89 1.31
C PRO A 255 -10.43 12.24 -0.05
N GLU A 256 -11.27 11.30 -0.49
CA GLU A 256 -11.10 10.64 -1.79
C GLU A 256 -11.07 11.64 -2.94
N ALA A 257 -11.94 12.66 -2.88
CA ALA A 257 -12.01 13.73 -3.88
C ALA A 257 -10.68 14.48 -4.05
N ASP A 258 -9.90 14.66 -2.97
CA ASP A 258 -8.60 15.36 -3.05
C ASP A 258 -7.54 14.51 -3.76
N ILE A 259 -7.59 13.18 -3.58
CA ILE A 259 -6.68 12.25 -4.28
C ILE A 259 -7.08 12.15 -5.75
N LEU A 260 -8.38 12.02 -6.04
CA LEU A 260 -8.91 11.95 -7.40
C LEU A 260 -8.68 13.25 -8.19
N ALA A 261 -8.72 14.40 -7.52
CA ALA A 261 -8.40 15.69 -8.14
C ALA A 261 -6.93 15.80 -8.60
N GLY A 262 -6.03 14.95 -8.08
CA GLY A 262 -4.65 14.85 -8.53
C GLY A 262 -4.40 13.78 -9.60
N ALA A 263 -5.44 13.09 -10.08
CA ALA A 263 -5.31 12.14 -11.17
C ALA A 263 -5.23 12.90 -12.50
N ASP A 264 -4.11 12.74 -13.19
CA ASP A 264 -3.90 13.23 -14.55
C ASP A 264 -3.31 12.10 -15.41
N PRO A 265 -4.13 11.12 -15.85
CA PRO A 265 -3.63 9.96 -16.58
C PRO A 265 -2.98 10.28 -17.92
N ASP A 266 -3.33 11.42 -18.52
CA ASP A 266 -2.98 11.80 -19.89
C ASP A 266 -2.03 13.00 -19.95
N ASP A 267 -1.52 13.46 -18.80
CA ASP A 267 -0.59 14.60 -18.68
C ASP A 267 -1.16 15.85 -19.37
N ALA A 268 -2.40 16.19 -19.01
CA ALA A 268 -3.18 17.25 -19.63
C ALA A 268 -2.60 18.65 -19.36
N ASP A 269 -1.87 18.83 -18.26
CA ASP A 269 -1.18 20.08 -17.94
C ASP A 269 0.25 20.15 -18.51
N GLY A 270 0.78 19.04 -19.01
CA GLY A 270 2.08 18.95 -19.68
C GLY A 270 3.27 19.11 -18.73
N ASP A 271 3.10 18.80 -17.45
CA ASP A 271 4.17 18.82 -16.46
C ASP A 271 5.04 17.54 -16.47
N GLY A 272 4.62 16.52 -17.23
CA GLY A 272 5.29 15.24 -17.38
C GLY A 272 4.88 14.17 -16.36
N ILE A 273 3.85 14.42 -15.54
CA ILE A 273 3.37 13.55 -14.47
C ILE A 273 2.01 12.94 -14.84
N SER A 274 2.02 11.65 -15.19
CA SER A 274 0.79 10.92 -15.53
C SER A 274 0.19 10.15 -14.34
N GLY A 275 -0.33 10.87 -13.34
CA GLY A 275 -0.88 10.29 -12.10
C GLY A 275 -2.16 9.47 -12.33
N ARG A 276 -2.24 8.25 -11.77
CA ARG A 276 -3.42 7.36 -11.87
C ARG A 276 -3.88 6.88 -10.50
N ALA A 277 -5.13 7.16 -10.16
CA ALA A 277 -5.75 6.61 -8.96
C ALA A 277 -6.05 5.11 -9.16
N GLN A 278 -5.72 4.29 -8.16
CA GLN A 278 -6.03 2.86 -8.17
C GLN A 278 -7.44 2.67 -7.60
N ILE A 279 -8.31 1.94 -8.30
CA ILE A 279 -9.59 1.49 -7.75
C ILE A 279 -9.50 -0.02 -7.50
N VAL A 280 -9.90 -0.46 -6.31
CA VAL A 280 -9.80 -1.84 -5.84
C VAL A 280 -11.13 -2.32 -5.25
N PRO A 281 -11.47 -3.62 -5.35
CA PRO A 281 -12.63 -4.15 -4.65
C PRO A 281 -12.35 -4.20 -3.15
N SER A 282 -13.24 -3.63 -2.34
CA SER A 282 -13.18 -3.76 -0.89
C SER A 282 -13.68 -5.13 -0.46
N ALA A 283 -12.89 -5.83 0.36
CA ALA A 283 -13.30 -7.09 0.97
C ALA A 283 -14.36 -6.91 2.05
N GLU A 284 -14.46 -5.71 2.64
CA GLU A 284 -15.41 -5.40 3.70
C GLU A 284 -16.78 -5.00 3.16
N THR A 285 -16.82 -4.14 2.12
CA THR A 285 -18.09 -3.64 1.55
C THR A 285 -18.52 -4.37 0.28
N GLY A 286 -17.60 -5.06 -0.40
CA GLY A 286 -17.82 -5.67 -1.72
C GLY A 286 -17.84 -4.68 -2.89
N ALA A 287 -17.71 -3.38 -2.61
CA ALA A 287 -17.80 -2.32 -3.61
C ALA A 287 -16.41 -1.85 -4.10
N PRO A 288 -16.33 -1.27 -5.31
CA PRO A 288 -15.14 -0.54 -5.75
C PRO A 288 -14.84 0.65 -4.84
N MET A 289 -13.60 0.75 -4.36
CA MET A 289 -13.11 1.80 -3.48
C MET A 289 -11.75 2.33 -3.96
N LEU A 290 -11.42 3.57 -3.60
CA LEU A 290 -10.08 4.12 -3.82
C LEU A 290 -9.04 3.30 -3.03
N GLY A 291 -8.08 2.74 -3.74
CA GLY A 291 -6.91 2.10 -3.16
C GLY A 291 -5.94 3.14 -2.57
N ARG A 292 -5.41 2.87 -1.37
CA ARG A 292 -4.57 3.81 -0.63
C ARG A 292 -3.28 3.21 -0.10
N PHE A 293 -3.33 1.96 0.36
CA PHE A 293 -2.24 1.36 1.13
C PHE A 293 -1.47 0.27 0.37
N GLY A 294 -0.21 0.12 0.77
CA GLY A 294 0.79 -0.72 0.10
C GLY A 294 1.37 -0.08 -1.17
N TRP A 295 2.44 -0.67 -1.70
CA TRP A 295 3.22 -0.13 -2.83
C TRP A 295 2.46 0.08 -4.14
N LYS A 296 1.31 -0.59 -4.30
CA LYS A 296 0.45 -0.46 -5.49
C LYS A 296 -0.95 0.04 -5.12
N ALA A 297 -1.11 0.65 -3.94
CA ALA A 297 -2.41 1.10 -3.45
C ALA A 297 -3.47 -0.03 -3.51
N ALA A 298 -3.08 -1.24 -3.12
CA ALA A 298 -3.88 -2.45 -3.31
C ALA A 298 -4.94 -2.65 -2.20
N MET A 299 -4.90 -1.83 -1.15
CA MET A 299 -5.83 -1.89 -0.02
C MET A 299 -6.52 -0.55 0.16
N PRO A 300 -7.85 -0.51 0.31
CA PRO A 300 -8.59 0.76 0.44
C PRO A 300 -8.54 1.33 1.86
N THR A 301 -8.47 0.49 2.90
CA THR A 301 -8.46 0.90 4.31
C THR A 301 -7.31 0.26 5.08
N LEU A 302 -6.96 0.84 6.23
CA LEU A 302 -5.98 0.24 7.14
C LEU A 302 -6.47 -1.08 7.73
N ARG A 303 -7.78 -1.23 7.94
CA ARG A 303 -8.39 -2.47 8.43
C ARG A 303 -8.22 -3.60 7.42
N GLU A 304 -8.47 -3.33 6.14
CA GLU A 304 -8.25 -4.31 5.07
C GLU A 304 -6.76 -4.62 4.88
N GLN A 305 -5.87 -3.63 5.01
CA GLN A 305 -4.43 -3.84 4.98
C GLN A 305 -3.95 -4.72 6.13
N ALA A 306 -4.44 -4.50 7.35
CA ALA A 306 -4.11 -5.32 8.51
C ALA A 306 -4.65 -6.75 8.36
N ALA A 307 -5.89 -6.90 7.89
CA ALA A 307 -6.50 -8.20 7.64
C ALA A 307 -5.76 -9.00 6.54
N ASP A 308 -5.33 -8.35 5.46
CA ASP A 308 -4.56 -8.99 4.40
C ASP A 308 -3.16 -9.40 4.89
N ALA A 309 -2.53 -8.60 5.75
CA ALA A 309 -1.24 -8.94 6.36
C ALA A 309 -1.36 -10.13 7.32
N PHE A 310 -2.37 -10.15 8.21
CA PHE A 310 -2.63 -11.31 9.07
C PHE A 310 -2.84 -12.59 8.24
N GLY A 311 -3.64 -12.51 7.18
CA GLY A 311 -3.96 -13.66 6.34
C GLY A 311 -2.80 -14.12 5.45
N ASN A 312 -2.16 -13.22 4.71
CA ASN A 312 -1.14 -13.59 3.73
C ASN A 312 0.26 -13.68 4.33
N ASP A 313 0.62 -12.85 5.30
CA ASP A 313 2.00 -12.79 5.80
C ASP A 313 2.21 -13.70 7.01
N LEU A 314 1.17 -13.90 7.84
CA LEU A 314 1.22 -14.73 9.05
C LEU A 314 0.34 -16.00 8.94
N GLY A 315 -0.52 -16.09 7.93
CA GLY A 315 -1.39 -17.26 7.72
C GLY A 315 -2.57 -17.38 8.68
N LEU A 316 -2.93 -16.31 9.39
CA LEU A 316 -3.96 -16.26 10.44
C LEU A 316 -5.34 -15.92 9.87
N SER A 317 -6.37 -16.62 10.35
CA SER A 317 -7.76 -16.28 10.06
C SER A 317 -8.25 -15.04 10.80
N ASN A 318 -9.07 -14.23 10.12
CA ASN A 318 -9.70 -13.03 10.64
C ASN A 318 -11.04 -12.72 9.91
N PRO A 319 -11.83 -11.71 10.34
CA PRO A 319 -13.17 -11.47 9.77
C PRO A 319 -13.20 -11.25 8.25
N LEU A 320 -12.13 -10.70 7.66
CA LEU A 320 -12.03 -10.42 6.22
C LEU A 320 -11.22 -11.49 5.46
N ARG A 321 -10.53 -12.38 6.17
CA ARG A 321 -9.78 -13.53 5.66
C ARG A 321 -10.03 -14.74 6.57
N PRO A 322 -11.19 -15.41 6.50
CA PRO A 322 -11.58 -16.41 7.49
C PRO A 322 -10.87 -17.77 7.35
N ALA A 323 -10.07 -17.97 6.30
CA ALA A 323 -9.36 -19.23 6.07
C ALA A 323 -8.14 -19.35 7.02
N PRO A 324 -8.05 -20.40 7.86
CA PRO A 324 -6.95 -20.58 8.82
C PRO A 324 -5.69 -21.23 8.23
N TRP A 325 -5.45 -20.98 6.94
CA TRP A 325 -4.29 -21.51 6.19
C TRP A 325 -3.72 -20.45 5.24
N GLY A 326 -4.05 -19.18 5.47
CA GLY A 326 -3.57 -18.05 4.68
C GLY A 326 -3.77 -18.21 3.17
N ASP A 327 -2.68 -17.99 2.42
CA ASP A 327 -2.65 -18.02 0.95
C ASP A 327 -2.52 -19.44 0.37
N CYS A 328 -2.63 -20.50 1.19
CA CYS A 328 -2.48 -21.88 0.71
C CYS A 328 -3.54 -22.27 -0.33
N THR A 329 -3.07 -22.76 -1.47
CA THR A 329 -3.86 -23.17 -2.63
C THR A 329 -4.40 -24.60 -2.48
N PRO A 330 -5.37 -25.02 -3.31
CA PRO A 330 -5.79 -26.42 -3.38
C PRO A 330 -4.65 -27.41 -3.71
N ALA A 331 -3.58 -26.96 -4.38
CA ALA A 331 -2.41 -27.80 -4.65
C ALA A 331 -1.61 -28.11 -3.36
N GLN A 332 -1.79 -27.32 -2.30
CA GLN A 332 -1.12 -27.44 -1.01
C GLN A 332 -2.03 -28.10 0.02
N ALA A 333 -2.57 -29.28 -0.31
CA ALA A 333 -3.55 -29.98 0.52
C ALA A 333 -3.08 -30.21 1.97
N GLN A 334 -1.78 -30.50 2.17
CA GLN A 334 -1.21 -30.67 3.51
C GLN A 334 -1.22 -29.36 4.32
N CYS A 335 -0.95 -28.21 3.68
CA CYS A 335 -1.07 -26.91 4.36
C CYS A 335 -2.52 -26.66 4.79
N ARG A 336 -3.48 -26.84 3.87
CA ARG A 336 -4.90 -26.58 4.17
C ARG A 336 -5.51 -27.51 5.21
N ALA A 337 -4.92 -28.69 5.41
CA ALA A 337 -5.33 -29.67 6.41
C ALA A 337 -4.52 -29.61 7.71
N ALA A 338 -3.58 -28.67 7.83
CA ALA A 338 -2.78 -28.51 9.03
C ALA A 338 -3.64 -28.10 10.24
N PRO A 339 -3.20 -28.43 11.47
CA PRO A 339 -3.83 -27.89 12.66
C PRO A 339 -3.83 -26.36 12.66
N HIS A 340 -4.87 -25.77 13.23
CA HIS A 340 -5.05 -24.32 13.30
C HIS A 340 -5.60 -23.87 14.65
N GLY A 341 -5.56 -22.55 14.91
CA GLY A 341 -5.96 -21.94 16.17
C GLY A 341 -7.42 -21.47 16.26
N GLN A 342 -8.24 -21.68 15.23
CA GLN A 342 -9.69 -21.39 15.30
C GLN A 342 -10.36 -22.19 16.41
N ASP A 343 -11.14 -21.50 17.25
CA ASP A 343 -11.86 -22.09 18.38
C ASP A 343 -13.27 -21.48 18.44
N PRO A 344 -14.34 -22.20 18.06
CA PRO A 344 -15.71 -21.66 18.06
C PRO A 344 -16.20 -21.12 19.41
N GLY A 345 -15.57 -21.49 20.53
CA GLY A 345 -15.92 -21.01 21.86
C GLY A 345 -15.22 -19.72 22.29
N LEU A 346 -14.28 -19.21 21.50
CA LEU A 346 -13.45 -18.04 21.83
C LEU A 346 -13.27 -17.15 20.59
N ARG A 347 -13.06 -15.83 20.78
CA ARG A 347 -12.59 -14.92 19.71
C ARG A 347 -13.40 -15.04 18.41
N ASP A 348 -14.73 -15.09 18.53
CA ASP A 348 -15.65 -15.22 17.39
C ASP A 348 -15.37 -16.42 16.45
N GLY A 349 -14.67 -17.46 16.92
CA GLY A 349 -14.27 -18.60 16.11
C GLY A 349 -13.00 -18.40 15.28
N LEU A 350 -12.28 -17.28 15.45
CA LEU A 350 -11.13 -16.89 14.63
C LEU A 350 -9.83 -16.86 15.45
N GLU A 351 -8.69 -16.86 14.75
CA GLU A 351 -7.37 -16.71 15.37
C GLU A 351 -7.10 -15.24 15.75
N VAL A 352 -7.57 -14.33 14.89
CA VAL A 352 -7.65 -12.89 15.12
C VAL A 352 -9.13 -12.50 15.01
N ASP A 353 -9.76 -12.20 16.15
CA ASP A 353 -11.15 -11.73 16.17
C ASP A 353 -11.30 -10.28 15.70
N ALA A 354 -12.54 -9.83 15.61
CA ALA A 354 -12.86 -8.47 15.20
C ALA A 354 -12.21 -7.41 16.11
N GLU A 355 -12.24 -7.64 17.43
CA GLU A 355 -11.66 -6.73 18.41
C GLU A 355 -10.14 -6.63 18.26
N SER A 356 -9.44 -7.76 18.11
CA SER A 356 -7.99 -7.79 17.90
C SER A 356 -7.60 -7.11 16.59
N LEU A 357 -8.36 -7.33 15.51
CA LEU A 357 -8.15 -6.64 14.24
C LEU A 357 -8.37 -5.13 14.38
N ASP A 358 -9.39 -4.70 15.14
CA ASP A 358 -9.65 -3.29 15.42
C ASP A 358 -8.56 -2.65 16.27
N LEU A 359 -8.01 -3.36 17.26
CA LEU A 359 -6.90 -2.87 18.08
C LEU A 359 -5.64 -2.62 17.23
N VAL A 360 -5.28 -3.54 16.35
CA VAL A 360 -4.14 -3.37 15.43
C VAL A 360 -4.40 -2.26 14.41
N THR A 361 -5.61 -2.19 13.87
CA THR A 361 -6.02 -1.10 12.98
C THR A 361 -5.91 0.26 13.69
N TYR A 362 -6.38 0.34 14.94
CA TYR A 362 -6.33 1.54 15.74
C TYR A 362 -4.89 1.98 16.04
N TYR A 363 -4.02 1.03 16.42
CA TYR A 363 -2.60 1.28 16.64
C TYR A 363 -1.95 1.89 15.40
N THR A 364 -2.07 1.23 14.25
CA THR A 364 -1.46 1.69 13.00
C THR A 364 -2.02 3.05 12.52
N ARG A 365 -3.31 3.31 12.76
CA ARG A 365 -3.95 4.61 12.49
C ARG A 365 -3.44 5.72 13.41
N SER A 366 -3.03 5.38 14.64
CA SER A 366 -2.74 6.35 15.70
C SER A 366 -1.25 6.57 15.96
N LEU A 367 -0.35 6.00 15.15
CA LEU A 367 1.08 6.26 15.22
C LEU A 367 1.41 7.71 14.82
N GLY A 368 2.11 8.40 15.71
CA GLY A 368 2.48 9.80 15.57
C GLY A 368 3.56 10.02 14.51
N VAL A 369 3.50 11.17 13.85
CA VAL A 369 4.55 11.60 12.91
C VAL A 369 5.55 12.48 13.67
N PRO A 370 6.85 12.12 13.72
CA PRO A 370 7.85 12.95 14.36
C PRO A 370 7.96 14.32 13.71
N GLU A 371 8.26 15.33 14.53
CA GLU A 371 8.54 16.68 14.05
C GLU A 371 9.71 16.70 13.07
N ARG A 372 9.64 17.64 12.12
CA ARG A 372 10.73 17.85 11.18
C ARG A 372 11.92 18.43 11.95
N ARG A 373 13.09 17.80 11.80
CA ARG A 373 14.33 18.24 12.45
C ARG A 373 14.90 19.47 11.75
N ASP A 374 15.31 20.45 12.56
CA ASP A 374 16.06 21.64 12.16
C ASP A 374 15.55 22.36 10.89
N PRO A 375 14.25 22.65 10.75
CA PRO A 375 13.67 23.14 9.51
C PRO A 375 14.26 24.49 9.06
N ALA A 376 14.77 25.30 9.99
CA ALA A 376 15.39 26.59 9.73
C ALA A 376 16.89 26.50 9.43
N ALA A 377 17.51 25.32 9.52
CA ALA A 377 18.94 25.19 9.25
C ALA A 377 19.24 25.51 7.77
N PRO A 378 20.28 26.29 7.46
CA PRO A 378 20.58 26.67 6.07
C PRO A 378 20.69 25.50 5.08
N PRO A 379 21.30 24.34 5.43
CA PRO A 379 21.30 23.18 4.53
C PRO A 379 19.91 22.60 4.26
N VAL A 380 19.02 22.62 5.24
CA VAL A 380 17.64 22.10 5.12
C VAL A 380 16.79 23.01 4.23
N LEU A 381 16.92 24.32 4.38
CA LEU A 381 16.27 25.32 3.53
C LEU A 381 16.76 25.25 2.08
N ARG A 382 18.09 25.10 1.88
CA ARG A 382 18.66 24.86 0.55
C ARG A 382 18.12 23.56 -0.07
N GLY A 383 18.02 22.49 0.72
CA GLY A 383 17.43 21.23 0.29
C GLY A 383 15.96 21.39 -0.13
N LYS A 384 15.18 22.17 0.63
CA LYS A 384 13.79 22.53 0.28
C LYS A 384 13.74 23.22 -1.09
N ALA A 385 14.54 24.24 -1.34
CA ALA A 385 14.59 24.93 -2.64
C ALA A 385 14.91 23.95 -3.77
N LEU A 386 15.98 23.16 -3.63
CA LEU A 386 16.39 22.18 -4.63
C LEU A 386 15.30 21.14 -4.91
N PHE A 387 14.58 20.68 -3.90
CA PHE A 387 13.49 19.72 -4.07
C PHE A 387 12.36 20.28 -4.95
N HIS A 388 12.05 21.56 -4.81
CA HIS A 388 11.07 22.23 -5.67
C HIS A 388 11.63 22.51 -7.07
N ASP A 389 12.88 23.00 -7.17
CA ASP A 389 13.54 23.32 -8.45
C ASP A 389 13.70 22.07 -9.34
N LEU A 390 13.90 20.89 -8.74
CA LEU A 390 13.98 19.61 -9.42
C LEU A 390 12.60 19.04 -9.82
N GLY A 391 11.50 19.70 -9.46
CA GLY A 391 10.13 19.23 -9.73
C GLY A 391 9.66 18.08 -8.83
N CYS A 392 10.43 17.70 -7.80
CA CYS A 392 10.07 16.57 -6.92
C CYS A 392 8.71 16.78 -6.24
N ALA A 393 8.35 18.03 -5.95
CA ALA A 393 7.09 18.42 -5.31
C ALA A 393 5.84 18.19 -6.19
N GLY A 394 5.99 17.94 -7.50
CA GLY A 394 4.88 17.58 -8.38
C GLY A 394 4.23 16.25 -7.99
N CYS A 395 5.04 15.23 -7.72
CA CYS A 395 4.56 13.93 -7.21
C CYS A 395 4.55 13.87 -5.68
N HIS A 396 5.61 14.35 -5.03
CA HIS A 396 5.78 14.28 -3.58
C HIS A 396 5.29 15.57 -2.93
N ARG A 397 3.97 15.78 -2.97
CA ARG A 397 3.29 16.98 -2.50
C ARG A 397 3.52 17.21 -0.99
N PRO A 398 4.32 18.23 -0.59
CA PRO A 398 4.69 18.41 0.83
C PRO A 398 3.58 19.00 1.71
N LYS A 399 2.44 19.36 1.12
CA LYS A 399 1.32 20.08 1.74
C LYS A 399 0.02 19.39 1.42
#